data_AF-A0A9P0NSL7-F1
#
_entry.id   AF-A0A9P0NSL7-F1
#
_cell.length_a   1.000
_cell.length_b   1.000
_cell.length_c   1.000
_cell.angle_alpha   90.00
_cell.angle_beta   90.00
_cell.angle_gamma   90.00
#
_symmetry.space_group_name_H-M   'P 1'
#
loop_
_entity.id
_entity.type
_entity.pdbx_description
1 polymer ?
#
loop_
_entity_poly.entity_id
_entity_poly.type
_entity_poly.pdbx_seq_one_letter_code
_entity_poly.pdbx_strand_id
1 'polypeptide(L)'
;MDAIKFTVLFLIVVVSTVFAKFETDHCITAELKPGRCIVLQECRQIFDMANDLLTPMTPERLEFLIKSQCGFLGSNPKVCCPLVDAEDSDKEENSLHADACQKVNYL
;
A
#
# COMPACT_ATOMS: atom_id res chain seq x y z
N MET A 1 16.04 46.45 8.33
CA MET A 1 14.67 45.91 8.29
C MET A 1 14.53 44.79 7.26
N ASP A 2 15.44 44.73 6.28
CA ASP A 2 15.42 43.73 5.20
C ASP A 2 15.95 42.36 5.64
N ALA A 3 16.97 42.31 6.49
CA ALA A 3 17.46 41.06 7.08
C ALA A 3 16.36 40.28 7.80
N ILE A 4 15.47 40.97 8.54
CA ILE A 4 14.35 40.36 9.24
C ILE A 4 13.35 39.74 8.25
N LYS A 5 13.09 40.42 7.12
CA LYS A 5 12.21 39.89 6.06
C LYS A 5 12.81 38.65 5.41
N PHE A 6 14.12 38.67 5.12
CA PHE A 6 14.82 37.51 4.55
C PHE A 6 14.84 36.32 5.52
N THR A 7 15.08 36.56 6.81
CA THR A 7 15.03 35.51 7.84
C THR A 7 13.63 34.93 8.00
N VAL A 8 12.59 35.75 8.04
CA VAL A 8 11.19 35.29 8.13
C VAL A 8 10.81 34.46 6.89
N LEU A 9 11.19 34.92 5.70
CA LEU A 9 10.90 34.22 4.46
C LEU A 9 11.59 32.85 4.40
N PHE A 10 12.84 32.77 4.86
CA PHE A 10 13.58 31.52 4.97
C PHE A 10 12.94 30.55 5.97
N LEU A 11 12.51 31.03 7.14
CA LEU A 11 11.84 30.21 8.14
C LEU A 11 10.49 29.67 7.63
N ILE A 12 9.70 30.47 6.91
CA ILE A 12 8.43 30.03 6.32
C ILE A 12 8.66 28.91 5.28
N VAL A 13 9.68 29.05 4.44
CA VAL A 13 10.04 28.03 3.44
C VAL A 13 10.46 26.72 4.12
N VAL A 14 11.32 26.80 5.15
CA VAL A 14 11.79 25.62 5.91
C VAL A 14 10.64 24.95 6.66
N VAL A 15 9.73 25.71 7.26
CA VAL A 15 8.55 25.14 7.94
C VAL A 15 7.61 24.46 6.95
N SER A 16 7.42 25.03 5.75
CA SER A 16 6.55 24.45 4.71
C SER A 16 7.09 23.13 4.13
N THR A 17 8.41 22.94 4.06
CA THR A 17 8.99 21.69 3.55
C THR A 17 8.87 20.53 4.53
N VAL A 18 8.73 20.79 5.84
CA VAL A 18 8.59 19.75 6.87
C VAL A 18 7.19 19.11 6.85
N PHE A 19 6.14 19.83 6.44
CA PHE A 19 4.77 19.30 6.43
C PHE A 19 4.43 18.37 5.26
N ALA A 20 5.35 18.16 4.31
CA ALA A 20 5.02 17.51 3.04
C ALA A 20 5.08 15.97 3.03
N LYS A 21 5.42 15.28 4.13
CA LYS A 21 5.50 13.82 4.16
C LYS A 21 5.10 13.21 5.50
N PHE A 22 3.81 13.19 5.78
CA PHE A 22 3.25 12.24 6.73
C PHE A 22 2.60 11.10 5.92
N GLU A 23 3.43 10.18 5.44
CA GLU A 23 2.95 8.90 4.91
C GLU A 23 2.46 8.10 6.12
N THR A 24 1.24 8.39 6.53
CA THR A 24 0.54 7.47 7.41
C THR A 24 0.18 6.28 6.56
N ASP A 25 0.77 5.12 6.87
CA ASP A 25 0.35 3.84 6.29
C ASP A 25 -1.07 3.45 6.72
N HIS A 26 -1.91 4.38 7.18
CA HIS A 26 -3.29 4.15 7.58
C HIS A 26 -4.20 4.43 6.40
N CYS A 27 -5.19 3.56 6.20
CA CYS A 27 -6.16 3.69 5.13
C CYS A 27 -7.54 3.19 5.60
N ILE A 28 -8.56 3.48 4.81
CA ILE A 28 -9.92 2.95 5.02
C ILE A 28 -10.23 2.01 3.85
N THR A 29 -10.64 0.78 4.16
CA THR A 29 -10.97 -0.22 3.14
C THR A 29 -12.26 0.16 2.42
N ALA A 30 -12.53 -0.47 1.27
CA ALA A 30 -13.80 -0.26 0.55
C ALA A 30 -15.05 -0.59 1.40
N GLU A 31 -14.87 -1.37 2.47
CA GLU A 31 -15.90 -1.75 3.44
C GLU A 31 -15.96 -0.80 4.67
N LEU A 32 -15.32 0.38 4.59
CA LEU A 32 -15.28 1.38 5.67
C LEU A 32 -14.59 0.89 6.96
N LYS A 33 -13.67 -0.08 6.85
CA LYS A 33 -12.88 -0.57 8.00
C LYS A 33 -11.51 0.11 8.05
N PRO A 34 -10.96 0.35 9.25
CA PRO A 34 -9.59 0.83 9.38
C PRO A 34 -8.60 -0.25 8.91
N GLY A 35 -7.58 0.19 8.19
CA GLY A 35 -6.58 -0.69 7.59
C GLY A 35 -5.19 -0.07 7.51
N ARG A 36 -4.23 -0.88 7.06
CA ARG A 36 -2.86 -0.46 6.74
C ARG A 36 -2.56 -0.59 5.26
N CYS A 37 -1.86 0.40 4.72
CA CYS A 37 -1.36 0.39 3.36
C CYS A 37 -0.05 -0.40 3.30
N ILE A 38 -0.12 -1.70 2.99
CA ILE A 38 1.02 -2.63 2.97
C ILE A 38 1.19 -3.25 1.59
N VAL A 39 2.32 -3.89 1.30
CA VAL A 39 2.50 -4.56 -0.01
C VAL A 39 1.49 -5.71 -0.16
N LEU A 40 1.01 -5.94 -1.39
CA LEU A 40 -0.01 -6.94 -1.68
C LEU A 40 0.31 -8.32 -1.07
N GLN A 41 1.57 -8.75 -1.11
CA GLN A 41 2.03 -10.03 -0.59
C GLN A 41 1.85 -10.18 0.93
N GLU A 42 1.81 -9.08 1.68
CA GLU A 42 1.63 -9.10 3.13
C GLU A 42 0.15 -9.12 3.53
N CYS A 43 -0.77 -8.82 2.61
CA CYS A 43 -2.21 -8.85 2.88
C CYS A 43 -2.84 -10.14 2.36
N ARG A 44 -2.88 -11.19 3.19
CA ARG A 44 -3.36 -12.53 2.81
C ARG A 44 -4.73 -12.52 2.11
N GLN A 45 -5.70 -11.79 2.65
CA GLN A 45 -7.06 -11.73 2.08
C GLN A 45 -7.07 -11.29 0.61
N ILE A 46 -6.35 -10.21 0.30
CA ILE A 46 -6.31 -9.63 -1.03
C ILE A 46 -5.35 -10.41 -1.93
N PHE A 47 -4.26 -10.94 -1.36
CA PHE A 47 -3.32 -11.80 -2.07
C PHE A 47 -3.98 -13.09 -2.54
N ASP A 48 -4.72 -13.78 -1.68
CA ASP A 48 -5.44 -15.01 -2.01
C ASP A 48 -6.49 -14.72 -3.09
N MET A 49 -7.20 -13.59 -2.98
CA MET A 49 -8.14 -13.14 -4.03
C MET A 49 -7.43 -12.76 -5.33
N ALA A 50 -6.21 -12.26 -5.32
CA ALA A 50 -5.47 -11.94 -6.54
C ALA A 50 -4.88 -13.19 -7.21
N ASN A 51 -4.52 -14.20 -6.43
CA ASN A 51 -3.84 -15.42 -6.89
C ASN A 51 -4.75 -16.65 -7.04
N ASP A 52 -6.03 -16.55 -6.72
CA ASP A 52 -6.97 -17.65 -6.98
C ASP A 52 -7.20 -17.84 -8.49
N LEU A 53 -6.51 -18.85 -9.04
CA LEU A 53 -6.58 -19.27 -10.44
C LEU A 53 -7.77 -20.20 -10.75
N LEU A 54 -8.43 -20.75 -9.73
CA LEU A 54 -9.59 -21.63 -9.91
C LEU A 54 -10.84 -20.82 -10.19
N THR A 55 -10.96 -19.64 -9.57
CA THR A 55 -12.08 -18.74 -9.78
C THR A 55 -11.79 -17.80 -10.95
N PRO A 56 -12.70 -17.68 -11.96
CA PRO A 56 -12.56 -16.70 -13.03
C PRO A 56 -12.44 -15.26 -12.49
N MET A 57 -11.65 -14.45 -13.17
CA MET A 57 -11.51 -13.03 -12.87
C MET A 57 -12.74 -12.27 -13.40
N THR A 58 -13.72 -12.00 -12.53
CA THR A 58 -14.89 -11.19 -12.90
C THR A 58 -14.56 -9.69 -12.86
N PRO A 59 -15.31 -8.83 -13.59
CA PRO A 59 -15.14 -7.39 -13.53
C PRO A 59 -15.23 -6.82 -12.11
N GLU A 60 -16.14 -7.35 -11.28
CA GLU A 60 -16.36 -6.91 -9.90
C GLU A 60 -15.17 -7.27 -9.01
N ARG A 61 -14.61 -8.47 -9.19
CA ARG A 61 -13.40 -8.91 -8.47
C ARG A 61 -12.19 -8.06 -8.86
N LEU A 62 -12.03 -7.77 -10.15
CA LEU A 62 -10.97 -6.87 -10.63
C LEU A 62 -11.15 -5.45 -10.07
N GLU A 63 -12.37 -4.93 -10.08
CA GLU A 63 -12.68 -3.61 -9.52
C GLU A 63 -12.38 -3.54 -8.02
N PHE A 64 -12.70 -4.59 -7.27
CA PHE A 64 -12.35 -4.69 -5.85
C PHE A 64 -10.82 -4.65 -5.62
N LEU A 65 -10.05 -5.41 -6.38
CA LEU A 65 -8.58 -5.42 -6.26
C LEU A 65 -7.98 -4.05 -6.60
N ILE A 66 -8.49 -3.38 -7.64
CA ILE A 66 -8.06 -2.03 -8.03
C ILE A 66 -8.40 -1.02 -6.94
N LYS A 67 -9.64 -1.04 -6.41
CA LYS A 67 -10.08 -0.14 -5.33
C LYS A 67 -9.30 -0.35 -4.03
N SER A 68 -8.77 -1.54 -3.84
CA SER A 68 -7.96 -1.86 -2.67
C SER A 68 -6.55 -1.28 -2.76
N GLN A 69 -6.09 -0.84 -3.93
CA GLN A 69 -4.75 -0.25 -4.08
C GLN A 69 -4.65 1.11 -3.38
N CYS A 70 -3.62 1.29 -2.56
CA CYS A 70 -3.36 2.52 -1.81
C CYS A 70 -2.02 3.19 -2.19
N GLY A 71 -1.19 2.52 -3.01
CA GLY A 71 0.08 3.07 -3.47
C GLY A 71 0.97 2.00 -4.10
N PHE A 72 2.25 2.31 -4.19
CA PHE A 72 3.27 1.40 -4.73
C PHE A 72 4.57 1.49 -3.92
N LEU A 73 5.22 0.35 -3.71
CA LEU A 73 6.60 0.25 -3.26
C LEU A 73 7.46 -0.19 -4.45
N GLY A 74 8.04 0.77 -5.16
CA GLY A 74 8.69 0.50 -6.45
C GLY A 74 7.66 0.03 -7.48
N SER A 75 7.81 -1.21 -7.96
CA SER A 75 6.85 -1.86 -8.88
C SER A 75 5.82 -2.73 -8.15
N ASN A 76 5.94 -2.89 -6.83
CA ASN A 76 5.03 -3.73 -6.05
C ASN A 76 3.81 -2.91 -5.62
N PRO A 77 2.58 -3.35 -5.96
CA PRO A 77 1.38 -2.64 -5.52
C PRO A 77 1.22 -2.75 -4.00
N LYS A 78 0.91 -1.62 -3.36
CA LYS A 78 0.43 -1.58 -1.97
C LYS A 78 -1.10 -1.62 -1.96
N VAL A 79 -1.68 -2.33 -1.01
CA VAL A 79 -3.13 -2.44 -0.82
C VAL A 79 -3.53 -2.05 0.60
N CYS A 80 -4.76 -1.55 0.75
CA CYS A 80 -5.35 -1.25 2.03
C CYS A 80 -5.86 -2.54 2.69
N CYS A 81 -5.07 -3.08 3.60
CA CYS A 81 -5.37 -4.32 4.31
C CYS A 81 -6.11 -4.02 5.64
N PRO A 82 -7.25 -4.66 5.94
CA PRO A 82 -7.92 -4.49 7.23
C PRO A 82 -6.99 -4.79 8.41
N LEU A 83 -7.06 -4.00 9.49
CA LEU A 83 -6.23 -4.25 10.68
C LEU A 83 -6.46 -5.63 11.31
N VAL A 84 -7.68 -6.15 11.23
CA VAL A 84 -8.03 -7.50 11.71
C VAL A 84 -7.27 -8.61 11.00
N ASP A 85 -6.81 -8.38 9.78
CA ASP A 85 -6.04 -9.34 8.98
C ASP A 85 -4.52 -9.09 9.08
N ALA A 86 -4.13 -7.91 9.56
CA ALA A 86 -2.74 -7.48 9.66
C ALA A 86 -2.12 -7.73 11.07
N GLU A 87 -2.91 -8.19 12.04
CA GLU A 87 -2.47 -8.53 13.40
C GLU A 87 -2.07 -10.01 13.57
N ASP A 88 -2.12 -10.82 12.50
CA ASP A 88 -1.63 -12.21 12.48
C ASP A 88 -0.15 -12.33 12.06
N SER A 89 0.55 -11.21 11.83
CA SER A 89 1.92 -11.20 11.30
C SER A 89 3.03 -11.35 12.36
N ASP A 90 2.71 -11.43 13.65
CA ASP A 90 3.70 -11.56 14.73
C ASP A 90 3.94 -13.01 15.20
N LYS A 91 3.75 -14.01 14.32
CA LYS A 91 4.21 -15.39 14.56
C LYS A 91 5.01 -15.95 13.38
N GLU A 92 6.32 -15.73 13.48
CA GLU A 92 7.37 -16.75 13.32
C GLU A 92 7.51 -17.47 11.97
N GLU A 93 8.35 -16.86 11.12
CA GLU A 93 9.48 -17.46 10.40
C GLU A 93 9.45 -19.00 10.16
N ASN A 94 8.88 -19.42 9.02
CA ASN A 94 9.46 -20.45 8.13
C ASN A 94 8.64 -20.54 6.83
N SER A 95 8.86 -19.62 5.88
CA SER A 95 8.29 -19.75 4.53
C SER A 95 9.42 -19.88 3.50
N LEU A 96 9.60 -21.11 3.05
CA LEU A 96 10.35 -21.44 1.84
C LEU A 96 9.78 -20.60 0.69
N HIS A 97 10.55 -19.61 0.28
CA HIS A 97 10.26 -18.70 -0.82
C HIS A 97 10.14 -19.51 -2.12
N ALA A 98 8.94 -19.56 -2.68
CA ALA A 98 8.72 -20.05 -4.04
C ALA A 98 8.19 -18.89 -4.88
N ASP A 99 9.13 -18.08 -5.35
CA ASP A 99 8.95 -17.21 -6.50
C ASP A 99 8.63 -18.05 -7.73
N ALA A 100 7.42 -17.92 -8.29
CA ALA A 100 7.13 -18.39 -9.64
C ALA A 100 5.91 -17.68 -10.27
N CYS A 101 5.95 -16.35 -10.42
CA CYS A 101 5.23 -15.72 -11.53
C CYS A 101 6.14 -15.74 -12.78
N GLN A 102 6.16 -16.88 -13.48
CA GLN A 102 6.83 -16.97 -14.78
C GLN A 102 6.03 -16.16 -15.81
N LYS A 103 6.59 -14.98 -16.12
CA LYS A 103 6.42 -14.14 -17.32
C LYS A 103 5.62 -14.78 -18.46
N VAL A 104 4.39 -14.32 -18.69
CA VAL A 104 3.65 -14.57 -19.93
C VAL A 104 4.35 -13.84 -21.08
N ASN A 105 4.91 -14.59 -22.03
CA ASN A 105 5.40 -14.06 -23.30
C ASN A 105 4.20 -13.65 -24.16
N TYR A 106 4.10 -12.37 -24.48
CA TYR A 106 3.22 -11.87 -25.53
C TYR A 106 3.89 -12.18 -26.88
N LEU A 107 3.25 -13.04 -27.69
CA LEU A 107 3.60 -13.26 -29.10
C LEU A 107 3.22 -12.06 -29.95
#